data_AF-A0A5N5NF38-F1
#
_entry.id   AF-A0A5N5NF38-F1
#
_cell.length_a   1.000
_cell.length_b   1.000
_cell.length_c   1.000
_cell.angle_alpha   90.00
_cell.angle_beta   90.00
_cell.angle_gamma   90.00
#
_symmetry.space_group_name_H-M   'P 1'
#
loop_
_entity.id
_entity.type
_entity.pdbx_description
1 polymer ?
#
loop_
_entity_poly.entity_id
_entity_poly.type
_entity_poly.pdbx_seq_one_letter_code
_entity_poly.pdbx_strand_id
1 'polypeptide(L)'
;MEVEVKLRLPDSNFHQKLSTILSPFHTTTLIQENIFFDTTISKLSSNFAALRLRFYNLDSYCILSLKAKPIMSDGISRVEEQEEPVDPRIGRMCVAEPSQLLGLLESSKIIQRVRREYGVGESEGLVCLGGFRNVRQVFDWKGLKLELDETIYDFGTSYEIECESKEPEKDKRLIEGLLKDNGIEFSYSEANKFAVFRSGKLP
;
A
#
# COMPACT_ATOMS: atom_id res chain seq x y z
N MET A 1 0.16 10.02 -11.57
CA MET A 1 0.63 10.30 -10.21
C MET A 1 -0.59 10.10 -9.32
N GLU A 2 -0.52 9.12 -8.44
CA GLU A 2 -1.51 8.89 -7.38
C GLU A 2 -1.31 9.95 -6.30
N VAL A 3 -2.41 10.48 -5.77
CA VAL A 3 -2.41 11.47 -4.70
C VAL A 3 -3.44 11.06 -3.66
N GLU A 4 -3.01 10.93 -2.41
CA GLU A 4 -3.84 10.42 -1.33
C GLU A 4 -3.63 11.21 -0.04
N VAL A 5 -4.70 11.42 0.70
CA VAL A 5 -4.63 11.80 2.11
C VAL A 5 -4.27 10.56 2.91
N LYS A 6 -3.32 10.64 3.85
CA LYS A 6 -2.93 9.54 4.75
C LYS A 6 -2.77 10.05 6.18
N LEU A 7 -3.63 9.57 7.05
CA LEU A 7 -3.61 9.90 8.48
C LEU A 7 -3.45 8.63 9.29
N ARG A 8 -2.64 8.68 10.34
CA ARG A 8 -2.41 7.57 11.26
C ARG A 8 -3.32 7.67 12.46
N LEU A 9 -3.92 6.56 12.86
CA LEU A 9 -4.64 6.42 14.12
C LEU A 9 -3.71 5.81 15.18
N PRO A 10 -3.75 6.25 16.45
CA PRO A 10 -2.81 5.80 17.47
C PRO A 10 -2.91 4.30 17.80
N ASP A 11 -4.13 3.77 17.87
CA ASP A 11 -4.40 2.42 18.35
C ASP A 11 -5.70 1.82 17.79
N SER A 12 -5.97 0.57 18.19
CA SER A 12 -7.16 -0.17 17.81
C SER A 12 -8.46 0.42 18.34
N ASN A 13 -8.44 1.17 19.46
CA ASN A 13 -9.64 1.78 20.02
C ASN A 13 -10.13 2.91 19.11
N PHE A 14 -9.21 3.77 18.65
CA PHE A 14 -9.54 4.83 17.70
C PHE A 14 -9.96 4.27 16.35
N HIS A 15 -9.29 3.22 15.87
CA HIS A 15 -9.68 2.50 14.66
C HIS A 15 -11.11 1.93 14.76
N GLN A 16 -11.42 1.19 15.84
CA GLN A 16 -12.75 0.60 16.05
C GLN A 16 -13.84 1.67 16.19
N LYS A 17 -13.54 2.77 16.89
CA LYS A 17 -14.46 3.91 17.03
C LYS A 17 -14.77 4.52 15.66
N LEU A 18 -13.75 4.76 14.83
CA LEU A 18 -13.94 5.30 13.49
C LEU A 18 -14.72 4.33 12.59
N SER A 19 -14.39 3.04 12.62
CA SER A 19 -15.15 2.01 11.89
C SER A 19 -16.63 2.01 12.30
N THR A 20 -16.94 2.22 13.58
CA THR A 20 -18.32 2.26 14.07
C THR A 20 -19.06 3.48 13.52
N ILE A 21 -18.42 4.66 13.53
CA ILE A 21 -18.97 5.91 12.98
C ILE A 21 -19.22 5.79 11.47
N LEU A 22 -18.29 5.17 10.74
CA LEU A 22 -18.38 5.01 9.30
C LEU A 22 -19.26 3.83 8.86
N SER A 23 -19.70 2.96 9.78
CA SER A 23 -20.47 1.75 9.45
C SER A 23 -21.69 1.95 8.54
N PRO A 24 -22.46 3.06 8.59
CA PRO A 24 -23.57 3.28 7.65
C PRO A 24 -23.13 3.49 6.20
N PHE A 25 -21.85 3.78 5.97
CA PHE A 25 -21.24 4.08 4.67
C PHE A 25 -20.37 2.93 4.16
N HIS A 26 -20.35 1.80 4.88
CA HIS A 26 -19.51 0.66 4.53
C HIS A 26 -19.91 0.09 3.17
N THR A 27 -18.91 -0.23 2.36
CA THR A 27 -19.09 -0.82 1.03
C THR A 27 -18.53 -2.23 0.99
N THR A 28 -17.29 -2.42 1.43
CA THR A 28 -16.61 -3.72 1.39
C THR A 28 -15.47 -3.79 2.39
N THR A 29 -15.05 -5.01 2.69
CA THR A 29 -13.83 -5.29 3.46
C THR A 29 -12.92 -6.17 2.61
N LEU A 30 -11.68 -5.74 2.42
CA LEU A 30 -10.68 -6.41 1.60
C LEU A 30 -9.57 -6.96 2.50
N ILE A 31 -9.30 -8.26 2.38
CA ILE A 31 -8.15 -8.89 3.04
C ILE A 31 -7.00 -8.88 2.02
N GLN A 32 -5.93 -8.18 2.35
CA GLN A 32 -4.78 -7.98 1.48
C GLN A 32 -3.54 -8.65 2.06
N GLU A 33 -2.73 -9.25 1.18
CA GLU A 33 -1.37 -9.68 1.47
C GLU A 33 -0.43 -8.94 0.51
N ASN A 34 0.49 -8.15 1.04
CA ASN A 34 1.40 -7.32 0.27
C ASN A 34 2.80 -7.93 0.32
N ILE A 35 3.28 -8.49 -0.80
CA ILE A 35 4.61 -9.12 -0.92
C ILE A 35 5.50 -8.25 -1.81
N PHE A 36 6.73 -7.99 -1.37
CA PHE A 36 7.64 -7.05 -2.04
C PHE A 36 8.85 -7.76 -2.62
N PHE A 37 9.37 -7.19 -3.70
CA PHE A 37 10.53 -7.72 -4.43
C PHE A 37 11.55 -6.60 -4.68
N ASP A 38 12.82 -6.96 -4.58
CA ASP A 38 13.95 -6.10 -4.94
C ASP A 38 15.14 -7.01 -5.33
N THR A 39 16.27 -6.43 -5.73
CA THR A 39 17.51 -7.17 -5.92
C THR A 39 18.22 -7.37 -4.57
N THR A 40 19.19 -8.28 -4.52
CA THR A 40 19.99 -8.53 -3.30
C THR A 40 20.76 -7.28 -2.83
N ILE A 41 21.01 -6.33 -3.73
CA ILE A 41 21.67 -5.06 -3.44
C ILE A 41 20.68 -3.88 -3.30
N SER A 42 19.39 -4.16 -3.15
CA SER A 42 18.36 -3.14 -2.86
C SER A 42 18.25 -2.06 -3.94
N LYS A 43 18.34 -2.43 -5.22
CA LYS A 43 18.41 -1.50 -6.35
C LYS A 43 17.15 -0.66 -6.51
N LEU A 44 15.96 -1.24 -6.32
CA LEU A 44 14.70 -0.51 -6.41
C LEU A 44 14.52 0.42 -5.22
N SER A 45 14.69 -0.09 -4.00
CA SER A 45 14.49 0.70 -2.79
C SER A 45 15.51 1.84 -2.65
N SER A 46 16.76 1.64 -3.08
CA SER A 46 17.78 2.71 -3.15
C SER A 46 17.43 3.81 -4.15
N ASN A 47 16.54 3.53 -5.11
CA ASN A 47 16.00 4.50 -6.06
C ASN A 47 14.55 4.90 -5.73
N PHE A 48 14.16 4.75 -4.45
CA PHE A 48 12.83 5.08 -3.94
C PHE A 48 11.69 4.42 -4.73
N ALA A 49 11.88 3.16 -5.11
CA ALA A 49 10.90 2.35 -5.81
C ALA A 49 10.57 1.07 -5.03
N ALA A 50 9.32 0.63 -5.14
CA ALA A 50 8.82 -0.59 -4.52
C ALA A 50 8.02 -1.39 -5.54
N LEU A 51 8.50 -2.59 -5.87
CA LEU A 51 7.79 -3.58 -6.67
C LEU A 51 7.04 -4.51 -5.72
N ARG A 52 5.74 -4.68 -5.96
CA ARG A 52 4.87 -5.43 -5.06
C ARG A 52 3.89 -6.30 -5.83
N LEU A 53 3.70 -7.53 -5.36
CA LEU A 53 2.49 -8.32 -5.63
C LEU A 53 1.55 -8.18 -4.45
N ARG A 54 0.30 -7.81 -4.72
CA ARG A 54 -0.76 -7.74 -3.72
C ARG A 54 -1.82 -8.78 -4.03
N PHE A 55 -2.06 -9.70 -3.10
CA PHE A 55 -3.13 -10.70 -3.19
C PHE A 55 -4.34 -10.24 -2.38
N TYR A 56 -5.52 -10.52 -2.90
CA TYR A 56 -6.80 -10.18 -2.27
C TYR A 56 -7.59 -11.43 -1.93
N ASN A 57 -8.24 -11.42 -0.76
CA ASN A 57 -9.27 -12.38 -0.33
C ASN A 57 -8.91 -13.84 -0.63
N LEU A 58 -7.78 -14.31 -0.08
CA LEU A 58 -7.27 -15.67 -0.29
C LEU A 58 -7.07 -16.01 -1.78
N ASP A 59 -6.32 -15.16 -2.49
CA ASP A 59 -5.94 -15.32 -3.90
C ASP A 59 -7.08 -15.23 -4.91
N SER A 60 -8.18 -14.56 -4.57
CA SER A 60 -9.24 -14.29 -5.54
C SER A 60 -8.78 -13.36 -6.67
N TYR A 61 -7.78 -12.51 -6.39
CA TYR A 61 -7.23 -11.53 -7.32
C TYR A 61 -5.80 -11.13 -6.92
N CYS A 62 -4.97 -10.78 -7.90
CA CYS A 62 -3.59 -10.35 -7.68
C CYS A 62 -3.25 -9.12 -8.55
N ILE A 63 -2.56 -8.16 -7.94
CA ILE A 63 -2.06 -6.95 -8.59
C ILE A 63 -0.53 -6.92 -8.51
N LEU A 64 0.13 -6.74 -9.63
CA LEU A 64 1.50 -6.24 -9.68
C LEU A 64 1.46 -4.72 -9.67
N SER A 65 2.21 -4.10 -8.76
CA SER A 65 2.33 -2.65 -8.67
C SER A 65 3.79 -2.22 -8.58
N LEU A 66 4.14 -1.13 -9.25
CA LEU A 66 5.39 -0.40 -9.05
C LEU A 66 5.04 1.01 -8.56
N LYS A 67 5.41 1.30 -7.31
CA LYS A 67 5.38 2.64 -6.74
C LYS A 67 6.78 3.25 -6.77
N ALA A 68 6.92 4.48 -7.25
CA ALA A 68 8.21 5.16 -7.37
C ALA A 68 8.14 6.64 -6.97
N LYS A 69 9.27 7.15 -6.47
CA LYS A 69 9.46 8.57 -6.10
C LYS A 69 8.35 9.11 -5.17
N PRO A 70 8.06 8.43 -4.04
CA PRO A 70 7.07 8.91 -3.10
C PRO A 70 7.50 10.25 -2.50
N ILE A 71 6.56 11.18 -2.42
CA ILE A 71 6.69 12.43 -1.68
C ILE A 71 5.54 12.45 -0.68
N MET A 72 5.85 12.64 0.60
CA MET A 72 4.84 12.72 1.64
C MET A 72 5.11 13.91 2.54
N SER A 73 4.09 14.74 2.73
CA SER A 73 4.16 15.94 3.55
C SER A 73 2.76 16.33 4.00
N ASP A 74 2.61 16.77 5.25
CA ASP A 74 1.36 17.31 5.80
C ASP A 74 0.13 16.41 5.58
N GLY A 75 0.32 15.10 5.74
CA GLY A 75 -0.74 14.10 5.60
C GLY A 75 -1.18 13.84 4.16
N ILE A 76 -0.41 14.27 3.16
CA ILE A 76 -0.68 14.03 1.73
C ILE A 76 0.50 13.28 1.12
N SER A 77 0.23 12.12 0.55
CA SER A 77 1.19 11.34 -0.24
C SER A 77 0.97 11.56 -1.73
N ARG A 78 2.06 11.60 -2.47
CA ARG A 78 2.11 11.68 -3.94
C ARG A 78 3.12 10.67 -4.44
N VAL A 79 2.71 9.81 -5.35
CA VAL A 79 3.59 8.74 -5.85
C VAL A 79 3.33 8.44 -7.32
N GLU A 80 4.37 8.10 -8.05
CA GLU A 80 4.21 7.49 -9.37
C GLU A 80 3.80 6.04 -9.17
N GLU A 81 2.56 5.69 -9.51
CA GLU A 81 2.08 4.32 -9.45
C GLU A 81 1.68 3.82 -10.83
N GLN A 82 2.01 2.55 -11.07
CA GLN A 82 1.44 1.74 -12.13
C GLN A 82 1.02 0.40 -11.53
N GLU A 83 -0.20 -0.03 -11.85
CA GLU A 83 -0.74 -1.32 -11.45
C GLU A 83 -1.17 -2.13 -12.67
N GLU A 84 -0.96 -3.44 -12.62
CA GLU A 84 -1.39 -4.40 -13.64
C GLU A 84 -1.98 -5.65 -12.98
N PRO A 85 -3.11 -6.18 -13.48
CA PRO A 85 -3.62 -7.46 -13.01
C PRO A 85 -2.66 -8.59 -13.37
N VAL A 86 -2.51 -9.54 -12.45
CA VAL A 86 -1.74 -10.77 -12.66
C VAL A 86 -2.61 -11.96 -12.25
N ASP A 87 -2.50 -13.08 -12.97
CA ASP A 87 -3.11 -14.34 -12.52
C ASP A 87 -2.56 -14.69 -11.12
N PRO A 88 -3.40 -14.84 -10.08
CA PRO A 88 -2.93 -15.17 -8.74
C PRO A 88 -2.02 -16.39 -8.67
N ARG A 89 -2.20 -17.39 -9.54
CA ARG A 89 -1.35 -18.58 -9.61
C ARG A 89 0.07 -18.21 -10.07
N ILE A 90 0.19 -17.37 -11.11
CA ILE A 90 1.48 -16.85 -11.57
C ILE A 90 2.10 -16.00 -10.46
N GLY A 91 1.32 -15.14 -9.81
CA GLY A 91 1.79 -14.35 -8.67
C GLY A 91 2.39 -15.23 -7.57
N ARG A 92 1.71 -16.32 -7.18
CA ARG A 92 2.21 -17.27 -6.17
C ARG A 92 3.46 -18.02 -6.63
N MET A 93 3.55 -18.38 -7.91
CA MET A 93 4.79 -18.93 -8.48
C MET A 93 5.95 -17.95 -8.35
N CYS A 94 5.73 -16.66 -8.64
CA CYS A 94 6.75 -15.62 -8.47
C CYS A 94 7.15 -15.42 -7.00
N VAL A 95 6.23 -15.61 -6.04
CA VAL A 95 6.58 -15.56 -4.61
C VAL A 95 7.45 -16.76 -4.20
N ALA A 96 7.12 -17.96 -4.69
CA ALA A 96 7.86 -19.18 -4.40
C ALA A 96 9.24 -19.20 -5.08
N GLU A 97 9.32 -18.72 -6.33
CA GLU A 97 10.52 -18.68 -7.15
C GLU A 97 10.76 -17.25 -7.69
N PRO A 98 11.26 -16.31 -6.87
CA PRO A 98 11.40 -14.89 -7.23
C PRO A 98 12.30 -14.63 -8.45
N SER A 99 13.25 -15.52 -8.71
CA SER A 99 14.12 -15.47 -9.90
C SER A 99 13.34 -15.59 -11.20
N GLN A 100 12.17 -16.23 -11.19
CA GLN A 100 11.34 -16.40 -12.40
C GLN A 100 10.42 -15.20 -12.67
N LEU A 101 10.28 -14.26 -11.74
CA LEU A 101 9.31 -13.16 -11.84
C LEU A 101 9.50 -12.34 -13.13
N LEU A 102 10.76 -11.98 -13.45
CA LEU A 102 11.07 -11.19 -14.64
C LEU A 102 10.72 -11.91 -15.95
N GLY A 103 10.89 -13.24 -15.98
CA GLY A 103 10.57 -14.08 -17.14
C GLY A 103 9.07 -14.35 -17.27
N LEU A 104 8.42 -14.80 -16.19
CA LEU A 104 6.99 -15.13 -16.16
C LEU A 104 6.10 -13.91 -16.48
N LEU A 105 6.57 -12.71 -16.16
CA LEU A 105 5.85 -11.46 -16.38
C LEU A 105 6.56 -10.55 -17.40
N GLU A 106 7.30 -11.11 -18.36
CA GLU A 106 8.08 -10.33 -19.34
C GLU A 106 7.24 -9.36 -20.21
N SER A 107 5.96 -9.70 -20.44
CA SER A 107 5.02 -8.88 -21.20
C SER A 107 4.41 -7.74 -20.38
N SER A 108 4.59 -7.75 -19.05
CA SER A 108 4.13 -6.69 -18.17
C SER A 108 4.88 -5.39 -18.46
N LYS A 109 4.15 -4.28 -18.62
CA LYS A 109 4.79 -2.98 -18.84
C LYS A 109 5.50 -2.51 -17.56
N ILE A 110 5.03 -2.94 -16.39
CA ILE A 110 5.72 -2.72 -15.11
C ILE A 110 7.08 -3.41 -15.12
N ILE A 111 7.17 -4.69 -15.52
CA ILE A 111 8.46 -5.40 -15.56
C ILE A 111 9.39 -4.82 -16.62
N GLN A 112 8.87 -4.45 -17.79
CA GLN A 112 9.65 -3.74 -18.80
C GLN A 112 10.18 -2.39 -18.27
N ARG A 113 9.37 -1.68 -17.49
CA ARG A 113 9.76 -0.44 -16.81
C ARG A 113 10.85 -0.70 -15.76
N VAL A 114 10.70 -1.73 -14.93
CA VAL A 114 11.71 -2.15 -13.95
C VAL A 114 13.07 -2.41 -14.62
N ARG A 115 13.07 -3.17 -15.72
CA ARG A 115 14.27 -3.44 -16.52
C ARG A 115 14.89 -2.17 -17.09
N ARG A 116 14.07 -1.32 -17.72
CA ARG A 116 14.54 -0.12 -18.43
C ARG A 116 15.03 0.98 -17.48
N GLU A 117 14.30 1.27 -16.41
CA GLU A 117 14.57 2.42 -15.54
C GLU A 117 15.55 2.11 -14.41
N TYR A 118 15.58 0.86 -13.93
CA TYR A 118 16.41 0.46 -12.80
C TYR A 118 17.51 -0.53 -13.20
N GLY A 119 17.53 -1.01 -14.45
CA GLY A 119 18.56 -1.92 -14.93
C GLY A 119 18.56 -3.28 -14.22
N VAL A 120 17.41 -3.74 -13.72
CA VAL A 120 17.27 -5.07 -13.11
C VAL A 120 17.10 -6.09 -14.23
N GLY A 121 18.10 -6.96 -14.42
CA GLY A 121 18.10 -7.98 -15.48
C GLY A 121 18.17 -9.41 -14.95
N GLU A 122 18.12 -10.38 -15.86
CA GLU A 122 18.13 -11.82 -15.54
C GLU A 122 19.34 -12.27 -14.71
N SER A 123 20.51 -11.66 -14.92
CA SER A 123 21.74 -12.02 -14.21
C SER A 123 21.78 -11.56 -12.75
N GLU A 124 21.00 -10.53 -12.39
CA GLU A 124 20.87 -10.03 -11.02
C GLU A 124 19.68 -10.69 -10.31
N GLY A 125 18.59 -10.88 -11.05
CA GLY A 125 17.35 -11.47 -10.55
C GLY A 125 16.64 -10.59 -9.51
N LEU A 126 15.49 -11.06 -9.05
CA LEU A 126 14.78 -10.51 -7.92
C LEU A 126 14.77 -11.52 -6.77
N VAL A 127 14.72 -11.00 -5.55
CA VAL A 127 14.44 -11.78 -4.34
C VAL A 127 13.13 -11.30 -3.72
N CYS A 128 12.45 -12.22 -3.03
CA CYS A 128 11.29 -11.88 -2.21
C CYS A 128 11.78 -11.28 -0.89
N LEU A 129 11.33 -10.06 -0.59
CA LEU A 129 11.63 -9.39 0.68
C LEU A 129 10.72 -9.83 1.83
N GLY A 130 9.74 -10.67 1.54
CA GLY A 130 8.60 -10.92 2.42
C GLY A 130 7.53 -9.83 2.29
N GLY A 131 6.70 -9.70 3.31
CA GLY A 131 5.54 -8.83 3.23
C GLY A 131 4.76 -8.70 4.54
N PHE A 132 3.55 -8.17 4.42
CA PHE A 132 2.64 -7.98 5.55
C PHE A 132 1.18 -8.10 5.09
N ARG A 133 0.29 -8.29 6.05
CA ARG A 133 -1.16 -8.34 5.81
C ARG A 133 -1.79 -6.99 6.08
N ASN A 134 -2.87 -6.69 5.40
CA ASN A 134 -3.68 -5.50 5.65
C ASN A 134 -5.17 -5.85 5.52
N VAL A 135 -5.97 -5.46 6.50
CA VAL A 135 -7.43 -5.49 6.40
C VAL A 135 -7.89 -4.08 6.08
N ARG A 136 -8.54 -3.91 4.93
CA ARG A 136 -9.02 -2.62 4.47
C ARG A 136 -10.53 -2.59 4.46
N GLN A 137 -11.13 -1.72 5.27
CA GLN A 137 -12.55 -1.40 5.18
C GLN A 137 -12.70 -0.18 4.27
N VAL A 138 -13.61 -0.27 3.29
CA VAL A 138 -13.87 0.80 2.33
C VAL A 138 -15.23 1.42 2.60
N PHE A 139 -15.29 2.74 2.63
CA PHE A 139 -16.51 3.50 2.90
C PHE A 139 -16.74 4.57 1.84
N ASP A 140 -17.99 4.74 1.40
CA ASP A 140 -18.39 5.84 0.53
C ASP A 140 -19.05 6.94 1.38
N TRP A 141 -18.25 7.92 1.80
CA TRP A 141 -18.65 8.96 2.76
C TRP A 141 -18.52 10.35 2.14
N LYS A 142 -19.62 11.10 2.06
CA LYS A 142 -19.67 12.46 1.48
C LYS A 142 -19.06 12.57 0.07
N GLY A 143 -19.21 11.51 -0.74
CA GLY A 143 -18.63 11.44 -2.09
C GLY A 143 -17.14 11.10 -2.13
N LEU A 144 -16.51 10.86 -0.97
CA LEU A 144 -15.14 10.37 -0.85
C LEU A 144 -15.14 8.85 -0.65
N LYS A 145 -14.10 8.20 -1.18
CA LYS A 145 -13.81 6.79 -0.89
C LYS A 145 -12.76 6.75 0.21
N LEU A 146 -13.20 6.47 1.43
CA LEU A 146 -12.33 6.33 2.59
C LEU A 146 -11.89 4.87 2.72
N GLU A 147 -10.60 4.67 2.95
CA GLU A 147 -9.99 3.37 3.18
C GLU A 147 -9.43 3.35 4.60
N LEU A 148 -10.07 2.59 5.49
CA LEU A 148 -9.61 2.39 6.85
C LEU A 148 -8.81 1.09 6.92
N ASP A 149 -7.54 1.23 7.25
CA ASP A 149 -6.56 0.15 7.22
C ASP A 149 -6.16 -0.31 8.62
N GLU A 150 -6.14 -1.62 8.79
CA GLU A 150 -5.46 -2.34 9.86
C GLU A 150 -4.31 -3.14 9.24
N THR A 151 -3.09 -2.63 9.39
CA THR A 151 -1.88 -3.25 8.82
C THR A 151 -1.16 -4.07 9.86
N ILE A 152 -0.96 -5.36 9.57
CA ILE A 152 -0.45 -6.37 10.49
C ILE A 152 0.95 -6.78 10.01
N TYR A 153 1.96 -6.27 10.70
CA TYR A 153 3.36 -6.67 10.56
C TYR A 153 3.72 -7.72 11.63
N ASP A 154 4.87 -8.37 11.47
CA ASP A 154 5.39 -9.31 12.48
C ASP A 154 5.76 -8.61 13.81
N PHE A 155 6.06 -7.30 13.76
CA PHE A 155 6.47 -6.48 14.90
C PHE A 155 5.34 -5.62 15.49
N GLY A 156 4.10 -5.79 15.01
CA GLY A 156 2.93 -5.09 15.56
C GLY A 156 1.94 -4.63 14.49
N THR A 157 0.92 -3.90 14.93
CA THR A 157 -0.19 -3.44 14.07
C THR A 157 -0.24 -1.93 14.03
N SER A 158 -0.41 -1.36 12.83
CA SER A 158 -0.64 0.07 12.62
C SER A 158 -2.00 0.32 11.98
N TYR A 159 -2.57 1.49 12.25
CA TYR A 159 -3.89 1.88 11.79
C TYR A 159 -3.82 3.19 11.03
N GLU A 160 -4.44 3.23 9.85
CA GLU A 160 -4.43 4.41 8.99
C GLU A 160 -5.79 4.63 8.35
N ILE A 161 -6.13 5.89 8.06
CA ILE A 161 -7.21 6.23 7.15
C ILE A 161 -6.62 6.93 5.92
N GLU A 162 -6.97 6.42 4.75
CA GLU A 162 -6.52 6.88 3.45
C GLU A 162 -7.70 7.36 2.60
N CYS A 163 -7.44 8.30 1.69
CA CYS A 163 -8.40 8.74 0.69
C CYS A 163 -7.66 9.25 -0.54
N GLU A 164 -7.75 8.54 -1.67
CA GLU A 164 -7.30 9.06 -2.96
C GLU A 164 -8.12 10.31 -3.32
N SER A 165 -7.46 11.39 -3.74
CA SER A 165 -8.12 12.67 -3.94
C SER A 165 -7.49 13.52 -5.05
N LYS A 166 -8.37 14.18 -5.81
CA LYS A 166 -8.00 15.24 -6.77
C LYS A 166 -7.90 16.62 -6.11
N GLU A 167 -8.47 16.79 -4.93
CA GLU A 167 -8.48 18.02 -4.13
C GLU A 167 -7.94 17.74 -2.70
N PRO A 168 -6.70 17.24 -2.55
CA PRO A 168 -6.25 16.59 -1.32
C PRO A 168 -6.28 17.50 -0.09
N GLU A 169 -6.06 18.81 -0.24
CA GLU A 169 -6.13 19.75 0.89
C GLU A 169 -7.57 19.95 1.41
N LYS A 170 -8.55 19.97 0.50
CA LYS A 170 -9.96 20.11 0.86
C LYS A 170 -10.45 18.82 1.52
N ASP A 171 -10.15 17.68 0.91
CA ASP A 171 -10.61 16.38 1.38
C ASP A 171 -9.92 16.01 2.70
N LYS A 172 -8.64 16.35 2.86
CA LYS A 172 -7.93 16.24 4.14
C LYS A 172 -8.64 17.01 5.24
N ARG A 173 -9.00 18.29 5.01
CA ARG A 173 -9.75 19.07 6.00
C ARG A 173 -11.11 18.45 6.36
N LEU A 174 -11.80 17.84 5.41
CA LEU A 174 -13.06 17.14 5.67
C LEU A 174 -12.84 15.91 6.55
N ILE A 175 -11.81 15.11 6.27
CA ILE A 175 -11.45 13.92 7.05
C ILE A 175 -10.97 14.33 8.45
N GLU A 176 -10.10 15.33 8.57
CA GLU A 176 -9.68 15.85 9.87
C GLU A 176 -10.86 16.36 10.70
N GLY A 177 -11.83 17.04 10.07
CA GLY A 177 -13.06 17.47 10.72
C GLY A 177 -13.87 16.29 11.26
N LEU A 178 -14.07 15.24 10.45
CA LEU A 178 -14.70 13.99 10.89
C LEU A 178 -14.00 13.42 12.14
N LEU A 179 -12.67 13.36 12.14
CA LEU A 179 -11.91 12.80 13.26
C LEU A 179 -12.03 13.69 14.52
N LYS A 180 -11.84 15.01 14.38
CA LYS A 180 -11.92 15.97 15.50
C LYS A 180 -13.31 16.02 16.12
N ASP A 181 -14.36 16.12 15.30
CA ASP A 181 -15.75 16.21 15.75
C ASP A 181 -16.19 14.97 16.54
N ASN A 182 -15.54 13.83 16.28
CA ASN A 182 -15.82 12.57 16.96
C ASN A 182 -14.81 12.25 18.07
N GLY A 183 -13.88 13.16 18.40
CA GLY A 183 -12.83 12.94 19.39
C GLY A 183 -11.98 11.71 19.05
N ILE A 184 -11.55 11.61 17.80
CA ILE A 184 -10.59 10.61 17.32
C ILE A 184 -9.24 11.30 17.17
N GLU A 185 -8.26 10.82 17.92
CA GLU A 185 -6.88 11.28 17.78
C GLU A 185 -6.28 10.74 16.49
N PHE A 186 -5.44 11.54 15.86
CA PHE A 186 -4.70 11.17 14.65
C PHE A 186 -3.44 12.01 14.51
N SER A 187 -2.51 11.51 13.70
CA SER A 187 -1.37 12.27 13.21
C SER A 187 -1.25 12.13 11.69
N TYR A 188 -0.40 12.93 11.06
CA TYR A 188 -0.05 12.73 9.65
C TYR A 188 0.89 11.52 9.53
N SER A 189 0.64 10.64 8.56
CA SER A 189 1.58 9.55 8.28
C SER A 189 2.89 10.14 7.74
N GLU A 190 4.02 9.78 8.36
CA GLU A 190 5.37 10.24 7.96
C GLU A 190 6.15 9.20 7.14
N ALA A 191 5.73 7.93 7.19
CA ALA A 191 6.25 6.84 6.37
C ALA A 191 5.10 6.07 5.70
N ASN A 192 5.34 5.53 4.49
CA ASN A 192 4.41 4.58 3.89
C ASN A 192 4.57 3.18 4.51
N LYS A 193 3.56 2.32 4.34
CA LYS A 193 3.55 0.95 4.90
C LYS A 193 4.78 0.11 4.52
N PHE A 194 5.32 0.28 3.30
CA PHE A 194 6.54 -0.43 2.88
C PHE A 194 7.78 0.08 3.64
N ALA A 195 7.91 1.39 3.85
CA ALA A 195 8.99 1.97 4.64
C ALA A 195 8.93 1.50 6.11
N VAL A 196 7.72 1.44 6.69
CA VAL A 196 7.50 0.87 8.04
C VAL A 196 7.93 -0.59 8.08
N PHE A 197 7.46 -1.42 7.14
CA PHE A 197 7.87 -2.82 7.00
C PHE A 197 9.38 -2.98 6.96
N ARG A 198 10.08 -2.21 6.11
CA ARG A 198 11.54 -2.29 5.98
C ARG A 198 12.29 -1.80 7.22
N SER A 199 11.68 -0.95 8.04
CA SER A 199 12.29 -0.46 9.28
C SER A 199 12.25 -1.49 10.42
N GLY A 200 11.38 -2.49 10.35
CA GLY A 200 11.25 -3.55 11.35
C GLY A 200 10.67 -3.08 12.69
N LYS A 201 10.07 -1.89 12.76
CA LYS A 201 9.48 -1.32 13.98
C LYS A 201 8.25 -0.46 13.65
N LEU A 202 7.35 -0.33 14.61
CA LEU A 202 6.23 0.60 14.49
C LEU A 202 6.73 2.06 14.45
N PRO A 203 6.07 2.92 13.67
CA PRO A 203 6.38 4.35 13.65
C PRO A 203 5.92 5.05 14.92
#